data_AF-A0A814KJ02-F1
#
_entry.id   AF-A0A814KJ02-F1
#
_cell.length_a   1.000
_cell.length_b   1.000
_cell.length_c   1.000
_cell.angle_alpha   90.00
_cell.angle_beta   90.00
_cell.angle_gamma   90.00
#
_symmetry.space_group_name_H-M   'P 1'
#
loop_
_entity.id
_entity.type
_entity.pdbx_description
1 polymer ?
#
loop_
_entity_poly.entity_id
_entity_poly.type
_entity_poly.pdbx_seq_one_letter_code
_entity_poly.pdbx_strand_id
1 'polypeptide(L)'
;MRDRAAKLQKEKERDERKQQGQERKKKSEQDKVLNVVKSRNIHIQEDPSIDIFNISSNPAGSCIKLNESDQTLTFPVVFLYPEYGQTDYIKEFHEDTKLIDQLAIMFESRAPWDEEGKYTLDRMNVYYEDQKRHELKIVPSDKTLLETLQLPGFVVQLGMPSLMIMVPNSPFAKHYLKMHATL
;
A
#
# COMPACT_ATOMS: atom_id res chain seq x y z
N MET A 1 -45.16 -1.56 -32.46
CA MET A 1 -43.90 -2.29 -32.17
C MET A 1 -42.63 -1.50 -32.50
N ARG A 2 -42.57 -0.71 -33.58
CA ARG A 2 -41.36 0.05 -33.99
C ARG A 2 -40.90 1.14 -33.00
N ASP A 3 -41.82 1.87 -32.37
CA ASP A 3 -41.46 2.98 -31.47
C ASP A 3 -40.80 2.52 -30.17
N ARG A 4 -41.15 1.32 -29.70
CA ARG A 4 -40.58 0.73 -28.48
C ARG A 4 -39.13 0.28 -28.72
N ALA A 5 -38.84 -0.27 -29.90
CA ALA A 5 -37.49 -0.66 -30.29
C ALA A 5 -36.57 0.56 -30.48
N ALA A 6 -37.05 1.61 -31.15
CA ALA A 6 -36.30 2.85 -31.32
C ALA A 6 -36.01 3.56 -29.99
N LYS A 7 -36.96 3.51 -29.02
CA LYS A 7 -36.76 4.05 -27.68
C LYS A 7 -35.70 3.27 -26.89
N LEU A 8 -35.80 1.94 -26.88
CA LEU A 8 -34.82 1.06 -26.22
C LEU A 8 -33.40 1.23 -26.79
N GLN A 9 -33.29 1.39 -28.12
CA GLN A 9 -31.99 1.59 -28.76
C GLN A 9 -31.35 2.93 -28.38
N LYS A 10 -32.15 4.02 -28.33
CA LYS A 10 -31.67 5.33 -27.86
C LYS A 10 -31.27 5.32 -26.38
N GLU A 11 -32.01 4.59 -25.54
CA GLU A 11 -31.67 4.42 -24.12
C GLU A 11 -30.33 3.68 -23.96
N LYS A 12 -30.15 2.57 -24.68
CA LYS A 12 -28.91 1.79 -24.68
C LYS A 12 -27.70 2.62 -25.16
N GLU A 13 -27.82 3.35 -26.28
CA GLU A 13 -26.75 4.22 -26.79
C GLU A 13 -26.38 5.34 -25.80
N ARG A 14 -27.36 5.89 -25.08
CA ARG A 14 -27.10 6.91 -24.06
C ARG A 14 -26.33 6.34 -22.88
N ASP A 15 -26.72 5.16 -22.41
CA ASP A 15 -26.07 4.49 -21.29
C ASP A 15 -24.64 4.06 -21.64
N GLU A 16 -24.43 3.53 -22.84
CA GLU A 16 -23.09 3.20 -23.37
C GLU A 16 -22.18 4.43 -23.45
N ARG A 17 -22.68 5.56 -23.97
CA ARG A 17 -21.90 6.82 -24.00
C ARG A 17 -21.53 7.31 -22.60
N LYS A 18 -22.46 7.19 -21.64
CA LYS A 18 -22.23 7.57 -20.25
C LYS A 18 -21.17 6.68 -19.61
N GLN A 19 -21.25 5.36 -19.80
CA GLN A 19 -20.28 4.40 -19.30
C GLN A 19 -18.88 4.65 -19.90
N GLN A 20 -18.78 4.80 -21.23
CA GLN A 20 -17.51 5.11 -21.89
C GLN A 20 -16.90 6.43 -21.40
N GLY A 21 -17.72 7.45 -21.14
CA GLY A 21 -17.26 8.72 -20.57
C GLY A 21 -16.67 8.55 -19.17
N GLN A 22 -17.32 7.74 -18.32
CA GLN A 22 -16.84 7.43 -16.97
C GLN A 22 -15.54 6.62 -16.99
N GLU A 23 -15.45 5.59 -17.83
CA GLU A 23 -14.25 4.77 -17.99
C GLU A 23 -13.05 5.59 -18.47
N ARG A 24 -13.25 6.47 -19.45
CA ARG A 24 -12.19 7.37 -19.94
C ARG A 24 -11.70 8.31 -18.84
N LYS A 25 -12.62 8.84 -18.03
CA LYS A 25 -12.26 9.71 -16.90
C LYS A 25 -11.48 8.94 -15.84
N LYS A 26 -11.96 7.76 -15.43
CA LYS A 26 -11.27 6.89 -14.47
C LYS A 26 -9.87 6.53 -14.96
N LYS A 27 -9.74 6.11 -16.22
CA LYS A 27 -8.44 5.79 -16.83
C LYS A 27 -7.50 7.00 -16.82
N SER A 28 -8.00 8.18 -17.17
CA SER A 28 -7.18 9.41 -17.14
C SER A 28 -6.70 9.73 -15.72
N GLU A 29 -7.53 9.55 -14.69
CA GLU A 29 -7.14 9.73 -13.29
C GLU A 29 -6.07 8.71 -12.86
N GLN A 30 -6.24 7.44 -13.23
CA GLN A 30 -5.27 6.38 -12.98
C GLN A 30 -3.91 6.65 -13.65
N ASP A 31 -3.93 7.11 -14.91
CA ASP A 31 -2.74 7.47 -15.67
C ASP A 31 -1.97 8.62 -14.99
N LYS A 32 -2.68 9.62 -14.44
CA LYS A 32 -2.06 10.70 -13.66
C LYS A 32 -1.33 10.16 -12.43
N VAL A 33 -2.00 9.32 -11.62
CA VAL A 33 -1.39 8.71 -10.43
C VAL A 33 -0.15 7.90 -10.82
N LEU A 34 -0.26 7.07 -11.85
CA LEU A 34 0.85 6.23 -12.32
C LEU A 34 2.05 7.05 -12.80
N ASN A 35 1.80 8.19 -13.47
CA ASN A 35 2.85 9.09 -13.90
C ASN A 35 3.60 9.70 -12.71
N VAL A 36 2.88 10.11 -11.66
CA VAL A 36 3.49 10.66 -10.44
C VAL A 36 4.31 9.58 -9.71
N VAL A 37 3.74 8.38 -9.54
CA VAL A 37 4.45 7.21 -8.97
C VAL A 37 5.77 6.95 -9.71
N LYS A 38 5.72 6.88 -11.05
CA LYS A 38 6.90 6.66 -11.90
C LYS A 38 7.92 7.78 -11.77
N SER A 39 7.48 9.04 -11.76
CA SER A 39 8.36 10.20 -11.60
C SER A 39 9.13 10.19 -10.26
N ARG A 40 8.59 9.52 -9.25
CA ARG A 40 9.17 9.36 -7.92
C ARG A 40 10.02 8.09 -7.76
N ASN A 41 10.29 7.35 -8.83
CA ASN A 41 11.06 6.10 -8.81
C ASN A 41 10.47 5.03 -7.86
N ILE A 42 9.14 5.04 -7.69
CA ILE A 42 8.44 4.02 -6.91
C ILE A 42 8.19 2.82 -7.82
N HIS A 43 8.64 1.64 -7.41
CA HIS A 43 8.46 0.41 -8.17
C HIS A 43 7.16 -0.26 -7.74
N ILE A 44 6.23 -0.44 -8.67
CA ILE A 44 5.00 -1.20 -8.47
C ILE A 44 5.14 -2.52 -9.22
N GLN A 45 4.65 -3.61 -8.63
CA GLN A 45 4.56 -4.90 -9.29
C GLN A 45 3.70 -4.79 -10.55
N GLU A 46 4.28 -5.12 -11.70
CA GLU A 46 3.56 -5.15 -12.97
C GLU A 46 2.82 -6.48 -13.10
N ASP A 47 1.51 -6.46 -12.84
CA ASP A 47 0.63 -7.59 -13.13
C ASP A 47 -0.60 -7.11 -13.94
N PRO A 48 -0.72 -7.47 -15.23
CA PRO A 48 -1.83 -7.08 -16.08
C PRO A 48 -3.21 -7.55 -15.59
N SER A 49 -3.25 -8.57 -14.72
CA SER A 49 -4.48 -9.10 -14.14
C SER A 49 -4.97 -8.30 -12.91
N ILE A 50 -4.13 -7.41 -12.38
CA ILE A 50 -4.38 -6.71 -11.12
C ILE A 50 -4.59 -5.23 -11.39
N ASP A 51 -5.83 -4.77 -11.21
CA ASP A 51 -6.12 -3.33 -11.16
C ASP A 51 -5.74 -2.80 -9.77
N ILE A 52 -4.52 -2.27 -9.63
CA ILE A 52 -4.01 -1.66 -8.38
C ILE A 52 -4.85 -0.47 -7.89
N PHE A 53 -5.73 0.06 -8.74
CA PHE A 53 -6.67 1.14 -8.40
C PHE A 53 -8.06 0.61 -8.05
N ASN A 54 -8.29 -0.70 -8.20
CA ASN A 54 -9.51 -1.32 -7.75
C ASN A 54 -9.43 -1.58 -6.24
N ILE A 55 -10.35 -0.94 -5.51
CA ILE A 55 -10.50 -1.07 -4.07
C ILE A 55 -10.70 -2.53 -3.63
N SER A 56 -11.34 -3.37 -4.46
CA SER A 56 -11.53 -4.79 -4.13
C SER A 56 -10.25 -5.63 -4.29
N SER A 57 -9.22 -5.07 -4.92
CA SER A 57 -7.97 -5.79 -5.21
C SER A 57 -6.96 -5.71 -4.07
N ASN A 58 -7.21 -4.92 -3.02
CA ASN A 58 -6.41 -4.92 -1.80
C ASN A 58 -7.26 -5.07 -0.53
N PRO A 59 -6.72 -5.67 0.54
CA PRO A 59 -7.48 -5.91 1.77
C PRO A 59 -7.80 -4.65 2.58
N ALA A 60 -7.06 -3.56 2.38
CA ALA A 60 -7.31 -2.29 3.06
C ALA A 60 -8.62 -1.63 2.59
N GLY A 61 -9.15 -2.01 1.42
CA GLY A 61 -10.33 -1.39 0.84
C GLY A 61 -10.09 0.08 0.47
N SER A 62 -8.89 0.41 0.01
CA SER A 62 -8.49 1.75 -0.45
C SER A 62 -7.45 1.63 -1.57
N CYS A 63 -7.24 2.63 -2.41
CA CYS A 63 -6.21 2.57 -3.45
C CYS A 63 -5.31 3.81 -3.41
N ILE A 64 -4.24 3.80 -4.19
CA ILE A 64 -3.32 4.94 -4.29
C ILE A 64 -4.09 6.16 -4.82
N LYS A 65 -4.01 7.27 -4.10
CA LYS A 65 -4.67 8.54 -4.45
C LYS A 65 -3.63 9.61 -4.69
N LEU A 66 -3.89 10.46 -5.69
CA LEU A 66 -3.14 11.68 -5.95
C LEU A 66 -3.97 12.88 -5.50
N ASN A 67 -3.39 13.72 -4.66
CA ASN A 67 -3.90 15.06 -4.41
C ASN A 67 -3.40 15.99 -5.53
N GLU A 68 -4.32 16.49 -6.36
CA GLU A 68 -3.92 17.32 -7.52
C GLU A 68 -3.41 18.70 -7.11
N SER A 69 -3.74 19.18 -5.89
CA SER A 69 -3.42 20.55 -5.45
C SER A 69 -1.95 20.75 -5.07
N ASP A 70 -1.36 19.77 -4.40
CA ASP A 70 0.03 19.75 -3.93
C ASP A 70 0.85 18.65 -4.62
N GLN A 71 0.23 17.86 -5.51
CA GLN A 71 0.82 16.73 -6.22
C GLN A 71 1.29 15.60 -5.28
N THR A 72 0.73 15.47 -4.08
CA THR A 72 1.14 14.41 -3.13
C THR A 72 0.37 13.10 -3.33
N LEU A 73 1.00 11.98 -2.98
CA LEU A 73 0.38 10.66 -3.00
C LEU A 73 0.00 10.19 -1.59
N THR A 74 -1.11 9.47 -1.53
CA THR A 74 -1.56 8.73 -0.36
C THR A 74 -1.71 7.27 -0.72
N PHE A 75 -1.10 6.38 0.07
CA PHE A 75 -1.11 4.94 -0.17
C PHE A 75 -1.95 4.20 0.88
N PRO A 76 -2.69 3.14 0.50
CA PRO A 76 -3.01 2.09 1.46
C PRO A 76 -1.72 1.35 1.83
N VAL A 77 -1.47 1.09 3.10
CA VAL A 77 -0.25 0.41 3.60
C VAL A 77 -0.65 -0.73 4.53
N VAL A 78 0.11 -1.82 4.51
CA VAL A 78 -0.03 -2.92 5.47
C VAL A 78 1.20 -3.00 6.37
N PHE A 79 0.95 -3.07 7.68
CA PHE A 79 1.93 -3.40 8.69
C PHE A 79 1.72 -4.83 9.18
N LEU A 80 2.77 -5.63 9.11
CA LEU A 80 2.77 -7.05 9.48
C LEU A 80 3.49 -7.24 10.82
N TYR A 81 2.95 -8.10 11.68
CA TYR A 81 3.58 -8.51 12.93
C TYR A 81 3.77 -10.03 12.93
N PRO A 82 4.85 -10.54 12.30
CA PRO A 82 5.00 -11.97 12.07
C PRO A 82 5.05 -12.80 13.36
N GLU A 83 5.51 -12.22 14.47
CA GLU A 83 5.60 -12.91 15.78
C GLU A 83 4.23 -13.38 16.29
N TYR A 84 3.19 -12.60 16.04
CA TYR A 84 1.83 -12.84 16.52
C TYR A 84 0.84 -13.17 15.37
N GLY A 85 1.33 -13.26 14.13
CA GLY A 85 0.49 -13.45 12.95
C GLY A 85 -0.54 -12.32 12.76
N GLN A 86 -0.23 -11.11 13.23
CA GLN A 86 -1.15 -9.97 13.18
C GLN A 86 -0.85 -9.08 11.98
N THR A 87 -1.84 -8.27 11.61
CA THR A 87 -1.75 -7.35 10.48
C THR A 87 -2.63 -6.13 10.72
N ASP A 88 -2.09 -4.94 10.49
CA ASP A 88 -2.84 -3.69 10.46
C ASP A 88 -2.85 -3.10 9.06
N TYR A 89 -4.02 -2.62 8.63
CA TYR A 89 -4.20 -1.94 7.35
C TYR A 89 -4.47 -0.46 7.56
N ILE A 90 -3.58 0.38 7.03
CA ILE A 90 -3.75 1.83 6.98
C ILE A 90 -4.34 2.18 5.63
N LYS A 91 -5.55 2.73 5.61
CA LYS A 91 -6.25 3.05 4.35
C LYS A 91 -5.61 4.20 3.58
N GLU A 92 -5.07 5.16 4.33
CA GLU A 92 -4.56 6.42 3.82
C GLU A 92 -3.29 6.82 4.59
N PHE A 93 -2.14 6.54 4.00
CA PHE A 93 -0.82 6.92 4.50
C PHE A 93 -0.22 7.94 3.53
N HIS A 94 -0.10 9.19 3.98
CA HIS A 94 0.48 10.28 3.18
C HIS A 94 1.99 10.05 2.96
N GLU A 95 2.47 10.23 1.74
CA GLU A 95 3.85 9.86 1.38
C GLU A 95 4.94 10.60 2.18
N ASP A 96 4.66 11.83 2.62
CA ASP A 96 5.60 12.64 3.42
C ASP A 96 5.53 12.36 4.93
N THR A 97 4.58 11.53 5.38
CA THR A 97 4.48 11.16 6.80
C THR A 97 5.61 10.19 7.17
N LYS A 98 6.27 10.42 8.31
CA LYS A 98 7.28 9.51 8.82
C LYS A 98 6.68 8.22 9.34
N LEU A 99 7.41 7.11 9.21
CA LEU A 99 6.96 5.83 9.75
C LEU A 99 6.75 5.93 11.27
N ILE A 100 7.66 6.59 11.99
CA ILE A 100 7.58 6.74 13.44
C ILE A 100 6.32 7.52 13.89
N ASP A 101 5.89 8.51 13.11
CA ASP A 101 4.70 9.31 13.44
C ASP A 101 3.43 8.46 13.29
N GLN A 102 3.34 7.68 12.22
CA GLN A 102 2.23 6.73 12.04
C GLN A 102 2.24 5.64 13.12
N LEU A 103 3.42 5.10 13.44
CA LEU A 103 3.56 4.09 14.49
C LEU A 103 3.17 4.65 15.87
N ALA A 104 3.48 5.91 16.16
CA ALA A 104 3.10 6.54 17.42
C ALA A 104 1.58 6.61 17.60
N ILE A 105 0.83 6.84 16.52
CA ILE A 105 -0.64 6.78 16.54
C ILE A 105 -1.11 5.35 16.75
N MET A 106 -0.53 4.38 16.03
CA MET A 106 -0.93 2.97 16.12
C MET A 106 -0.67 2.36 17.51
N PHE A 107 0.42 2.76 18.14
CA PHE A 107 0.89 2.25 19.44
C PHE A 107 0.73 3.28 20.56
N GLU A 108 -0.19 4.25 20.43
CA GLU A 108 -0.54 5.19 21.50
C GLU A 108 -1.03 4.44 22.75
N SER A 109 -1.72 3.32 22.53
CA SER A 109 -2.07 2.34 23.56
C SER A 109 -1.49 0.98 23.21
N ARG A 110 -1.22 0.17 24.25
CA ARG A 110 -0.70 -1.18 24.05
C ARG A 110 -1.65 -1.99 23.18
N ALA A 111 -1.11 -2.60 22.12
CA ALA A 111 -1.87 -3.49 21.27
C ALA A 111 -2.46 -4.67 22.08
N PRO A 112 -3.71 -5.08 21.84
CA PRO A 112 -4.37 -6.12 22.63
C PRO A 112 -3.71 -7.49 22.52
N TRP A 113 -2.99 -7.75 21.42
CA TRP A 113 -2.24 -8.98 21.16
C TRP A 113 -0.82 -8.97 21.74
N ASP A 114 -0.31 -7.82 22.20
CA ASP A 114 1.01 -7.70 22.81
C ASP A 114 0.92 -7.93 24.32
N GLU A 115 0.69 -9.19 24.73
CA GLU A 115 0.57 -9.57 26.14
C GLU A 115 1.82 -9.21 26.96
N GLU A 116 3.00 -9.31 26.33
CA GLU A 116 4.29 -9.01 26.95
C GLU A 116 4.61 -7.50 27.01
N GLY A 117 3.85 -6.65 26.32
CA GLY A 117 4.09 -5.20 26.27
C GLY A 117 5.43 -4.82 25.65
N LYS A 118 5.93 -5.61 24.67
CA LYS A 118 7.25 -5.43 24.07
C LYS A 118 7.22 -4.59 22.79
N TYR A 119 6.06 -4.42 22.15
CA TYR A 119 5.89 -3.61 20.95
C TYR A 119 5.71 -2.13 21.34
N THR A 120 6.85 -1.48 21.60
CA THR A 120 6.95 -0.04 21.97
C THR A 120 7.85 0.68 20.97
N LEU A 121 7.60 1.97 20.73
CA LEU A 121 8.25 2.73 19.65
C LEU A 121 9.78 2.68 19.69
N ASP A 122 10.38 2.65 20.88
CA ASP A 122 11.83 2.59 21.11
C ASP A 122 12.41 1.19 20.99
N ARG A 123 11.56 0.15 20.99
CA ARG A 123 11.96 -1.27 20.99
C ARG A 123 11.55 -1.99 19.72
N MET A 124 11.02 -1.30 18.72
CA MET A 124 10.59 -1.91 17.45
C MET A 124 11.47 -1.46 16.30
N ASN A 125 11.75 -2.38 15.38
CA ASN A 125 12.33 -2.06 14.09
C ASN A 125 11.28 -2.29 12.99
N VAL A 126 11.33 -1.43 11.97
CA VAL A 126 10.57 -1.60 10.73
C VAL A 126 11.47 -2.29 9.71
N TYR A 127 10.91 -3.23 8.96
CA TYR A 127 11.60 -3.96 7.90
C TYR A 127 10.78 -3.92 6.61
N TYR A 128 11.48 -3.97 5.48
CA TYR A 128 10.89 -4.29 4.19
C TYR A 128 11.60 -5.50 3.58
N GLU A 129 10.92 -6.19 2.68
CA GLU A 129 11.53 -7.25 1.87
C GLU A 129 12.14 -6.63 0.61
N ASP A 130 13.46 -6.75 0.45
CA ASP A 130 14.14 -6.49 -0.80
C ASP A 130 13.83 -7.63 -1.77
N GLN A 131 12.88 -7.40 -2.68
CA GLN A 131 12.40 -8.39 -3.63
C GLN A 131 13.48 -8.87 -4.61
N LYS A 132 14.57 -8.09 -4.80
CA LYS A 132 15.68 -8.50 -5.68
C LYS A 132 16.64 -9.46 -4.98
N ARG A 133 16.76 -9.33 -3.66
CA ARG A 133 17.68 -10.13 -2.84
C ARG A 133 17.00 -11.21 -2.02
N HIS A 134 15.67 -11.19 -1.93
CA HIS A 134 14.89 -12.05 -1.03
C HIS A 134 15.37 -11.93 0.42
N GLU A 135 15.72 -10.70 0.83
CA GLU A 135 16.27 -10.39 2.14
C GLU A 135 15.41 -9.34 2.86
N LEU A 136 15.26 -9.49 4.18
CA LEU A 136 14.66 -8.45 5.02
C LEU A 136 15.68 -7.38 5.39
N LYS A 137 15.33 -6.12 5.17
CA LYS A 137 16.17 -4.96 5.46
C LYS A 137 15.48 -4.00 6.40
N ILE A 138 16.25 -3.46 7.35
CA ILE A 138 15.76 -2.47 8.31
C ILE A 138 15.51 -1.14 7.59
N VAL A 139 14.38 -0.52 7.90
CA VAL A 139 14.05 0.85 7.53
C VAL A 139 14.18 1.73 8.77
N PRO A 140 15.02 2.79 8.74
CA PRO A 140 15.00 3.81 9.78
C PRO A 140 13.59 4.40 9.91
N SER A 141 13.04 4.40 11.12
CA SER A 141 11.66 4.82 11.37
C SER A 141 11.44 6.33 11.19
N ASP A 142 12.51 7.12 11.16
CA ASP A 142 12.48 8.56 10.88
C ASP A 142 12.31 8.90 9.40
N LYS A 143 12.40 7.91 8.50
CA LYS A 143 12.10 8.08 7.07
C LYS A 143 10.62 8.31 6.82
N THR A 144 10.34 9.08 5.77
CA THR A 144 8.97 9.18 5.23
C THR A 144 8.56 7.90 4.50
N LEU A 145 7.27 7.73 4.26
CA LEU A 145 6.79 6.65 3.41
C LEU A 145 7.43 6.75 2.01
N LEU A 146 7.50 7.93 1.40
CA LEU A 146 8.12 8.12 0.09
C LEU A 146 9.58 7.65 0.06
N GLU A 147 10.39 8.07 1.03
CA GLU A 147 11.79 7.65 1.15
C GLU A 147 11.93 6.13 1.36
N THR A 148 10.93 5.51 1.97
CA THR A 148 10.85 4.06 2.17
C THR A 148 10.51 3.33 0.87
N LEU A 149 9.53 3.83 0.11
CA LEU A 149 9.13 3.26 -1.19
C LEU A 149 10.21 3.39 -2.27
N GLN A 150 11.14 4.32 -2.10
CA GLN A 150 12.29 4.54 -2.96
C GLN A 150 13.51 3.66 -2.59
N LEU A 151 13.42 2.85 -1.53
CA LEU A 151 14.52 1.98 -1.14
C LEU A 151 14.84 0.94 -2.22
N PRO A 152 16.13 0.59 -2.41
CA PRO A 152 16.52 -0.44 -3.36
C PRO A 152 15.81 -1.77 -3.10
N GLY A 153 15.16 -2.31 -4.12
CA GLY A 153 14.47 -3.59 -4.06
C GLY A 153 13.09 -3.55 -3.41
N PHE A 154 12.62 -2.39 -2.94
CA PHE A 154 11.24 -2.22 -2.51
C PHE A 154 10.32 -2.29 -3.73
N VAL A 155 9.29 -3.13 -3.66
CA VAL A 155 8.25 -3.23 -4.70
C VAL A 155 6.88 -3.20 -4.05
N VAL A 156 6.03 -2.30 -4.51
CA VAL A 156 4.63 -2.19 -4.08
C VAL A 156 3.82 -3.29 -4.78
N GLN A 157 3.37 -4.27 -4.01
CA GLN A 157 2.54 -5.37 -4.51
C GLN A 157 1.05 -5.03 -4.33
N LEU A 158 0.21 -5.34 -5.32
CA LEU A 158 -1.24 -5.06 -5.28
C LEU A 158 -1.61 -3.58 -4.99
N GLY A 159 -0.72 -2.63 -5.29
CA GLY A 159 -0.92 -1.20 -4.98
C GLY A 159 -0.79 -0.85 -3.50
N MET A 160 -0.27 -1.75 -2.67
CA MET A 160 -0.18 -1.60 -1.21
C MET A 160 1.23 -1.94 -0.71
N PRO A 161 2.00 -0.96 -0.20
CA PRO A 161 3.28 -1.22 0.44
C PRO A 161 3.12 -2.11 1.68
N SER A 162 4.07 -3.04 1.86
CA SER A 162 4.11 -3.95 3.00
C SER A 162 5.36 -3.71 3.84
N LEU A 163 5.17 -3.53 5.14
CA LEU A 163 6.23 -3.31 6.12
C LEU A 163 6.05 -4.28 7.29
N MET A 164 7.14 -4.87 7.77
CA MET A 164 7.12 -5.78 8.91
C MET A 164 7.64 -5.06 10.16
N ILE A 165 7.02 -5.33 11.30
CA ILE A 165 7.40 -4.77 12.59
C ILE A 165 7.76 -5.90 13.54
N MET A 166 8.96 -5.84 14.09
CA MET A 166 9.48 -6.83 15.04
C MET A 166 10.30 -6.16 16.14
N VAL A 167 10.27 -6.75 17.33
CA VAL A 167 11.18 -6.38 18.42
C VAL A 167 12.56 -6.98 18.13
N PRO A 168 13.61 -6.18 17.87
CA PRO A 168 14.92 -6.71 17.55
C PRO A 168 15.49 -7.48 18.74
N ASN A 169 16.35 -8.44 18.44
CA ASN A 169 16.98 -9.35 19.41
C ASN A 169 16.05 -10.31 20.17
N SER A 170 14.73 -10.28 19.94
CA SER A 170 13.82 -11.31 20.47
C SER A 170 14.17 -12.69 19.87
N PRO A 171 13.85 -13.80 20.56
CA PRO A 171 14.04 -15.14 20.00
C PRO A 171 13.35 -15.30 18.64
N PHE A 172 12.15 -14.75 18.50
CA PHE A 172 11.40 -14.74 17.27
C PHE A 172 12.14 -13.98 16.16
N ALA A 173 12.50 -12.71 16.38
CA ALA A 173 13.13 -11.88 15.36
C ALA A 173 14.47 -12.48 14.88
N LYS A 174 15.27 -13.04 15.78
CA LYS A 174 16.52 -13.73 15.43
C LYS A 174 16.27 -14.95 14.52
N HIS A 175 15.25 -15.74 14.85
CA HIS A 175 14.89 -16.91 14.04
C HIS A 175 14.32 -16.50 12.68
N TYR A 176 13.38 -15.56 12.67
CA TYR A 176 12.71 -15.06 11.47
C TYR A 176 13.71 -14.43 10.49
N LEU A 177 14.58 -13.53 10.96
CA LEU A 177 15.61 -12.92 10.12
C LEU A 177 16.59 -13.94 9.55
N LYS A 178 16.96 -14.99 10.31
CA LYS A 178 17.84 -16.05 9.80
C LYS A 178 17.20 -16.84 8.65
N MET A 179 15.90 -17.13 8.75
CA MET A 179 15.13 -17.82 7.70
C MET A 179 15.02 -16.98 6.42
N HIS A 180 14.98 -15.66 6.55
CA HIS A 180 14.82 -14.70 5.45
C HIS A 180 16.13 -13.99 5.05
N ALA A 181 17.29 -14.48 5.49
CA ALA A 181 18.60 -13.95 5.12
C ALA A 181 19.37 -14.88 4.16
N THR A 182 18.73 -15.92 3.63
CA THR A 182 19.40 -16.96 2.84
C THR A 182 18.71 -17.19 1.50
N LEU A 183 19.23 -16.55 0.44
CA LEU A 183 19.34 -17.09 -0.92
C LEU A 183 20.55 -16.44 -1.63
#